data_AF-A0A191HW80-F1
#
_entry.id   AF-A0A191HW80-F1
#
_cell.length_a   1.000
_cell.length_b   1.000
_cell.length_c   1.000
_cell.angle_alpha   90.00
_cell.angle_beta   90.00
_cell.angle_gamma   90.00
#
_symmetry.space_group_name_H-M   'P 1'
#
loop_
_entity.id
_entity.type
_entity.pdbx_description
1 polymer ?
#
loop_
_entity_poly.entity_id
_entity_poly.type
_entity_poly.pdbx_seq_one_letter_code
_entity_poly.pdbx_strand_id
1 'polypeptide(L)'
;MLVNQDNPLPNNYAPTLATHSSGYLVDERIVSELDKMLNDGIKDGVSLLICSACRSIEKQTALFNDQVSGHKEEGLSKEEAI
;
A
#
# COMPACT_ATOMS: atom_id res chain seq x y z
N MET A 1 -12.61 -3.88 8.54
CA MET A 1 -11.62 -3.60 9.61
C MET A 1 -11.17 -2.17 9.44
N LEU A 2 -11.23 -1.34 10.49
CA LEU A 2 -10.71 0.02 10.47
C LEU A 2 -9.23 -0.03 10.87
N VAL A 3 -8.36 0.59 10.08
CA VAL A 3 -6.91 0.67 10.36
C VAL A 3 -6.47 2.12 10.26
N ASN A 4 -5.88 2.65 11.34
CA ASN A 4 -5.27 3.98 11.41
C ASN A 4 -4.34 4.04 12.64
N GLN A 5 -3.85 5.23 12.99
CA GLN A 5 -2.97 5.45 14.14
C GLN A 5 -3.61 5.02 15.48
N ASP A 6 -4.92 5.26 15.65
CA ASP A 6 -5.66 4.90 16.87
C ASP A 6 -6.19 3.46 16.84
N ASN A 7 -6.21 2.83 15.67
CA ASN A 7 -6.71 1.48 15.41
C ASN A 7 -5.64 0.69 14.64
N PRO A 8 -4.55 0.26 15.29
CA PRO A 8 -3.48 -0.45 14.61
C PRO A 8 -3.96 -1.81 14.09
N LEU A 9 -3.25 -2.35 13.09
CA LEU A 9 -3.46 -3.72 12.64
C LEU A 9 -3.24 -4.69 13.81
N PRO A 10 -4.16 -5.66 14.04
CA PRO A 10 -3.96 -6.68 15.06
C PRO A 10 -2.68 -7.48 14.80
N ASN A 11 -1.92 -7.80 15.85
CA ASN A 11 -0.66 -8.55 15.74
C ASN A 11 -0.81 -9.93 15.10
N ASN A 12 -2.00 -10.51 15.16
CA ASN A 12 -2.35 -11.80 14.57
C ASN A 12 -3.03 -11.68 13.20
N TYR A 13 -3.08 -10.48 12.61
CA TYR A 13 -3.64 -10.30 11.29
C TYR A 13 -2.72 -10.92 10.23
N ALA A 14 -3.19 -12.01 9.63
CA ALA A 14 -2.50 -12.72 8.55
C ALA A 14 -3.53 -13.02 7.45
N PRO A 15 -3.69 -12.12 6.46
CA PRO A 15 -4.57 -12.38 5.33
C PRO A 15 -3.97 -13.45 4.42
N THR A 16 -4.82 -14.22 3.76
CA THR A 16 -4.37 -15.07 2.67
C THR A 16 -4.07 -14.19 1.46
N LEU A 17 -2.85 -14.30 0.94
CA LEU A 17 -2.39 -13.49 -0.18
C LEU A 17 -2.38 -14.31 -1.47
N ALA A 18 -2.75 -13.67 -2.56
CA ALA A 18 -2.60 -14.17 -3.91
C ALA A 18 -1.64 -13.26 -4.70
N THR A 19 -0.84 -13.87 -5.58
CA THR A 19 -0.05 -13.13 -6.56
C THR A 19 -0.94 -12.71 -7.70
N HIS A 20 -1.19 -11.40 -7.82
CA HIS A 20 -1.90 -10.83 -8.97
C HIS A 20 -1.03 -10.88 -10.22
N SER A 21 -1.65 -10.82 -11.41
CA SER A 21 -0.97 -10.89 -12.72
C SER A 21 0.15 -9.85 -12.91
N SER A 22 0.06 -8.72 -12.21
CA SER A 22 1.10 -7.67 -12.18
C SER A 22 2.33 -8.02 -11.33
N GLY A 23 2.36 -9.19 -10.69
CA GLY A 23 3.43 -9.62 -9.77
C GLY A 23 3.30 -9.10 -8.33
N TYR A 24 2.27 -8.31 -8.01
CA TYR A 24 2.02 -7.82 -6.65
C TYR A 24 1.24 -8.84 -5.82
N LEU A 25 1.52 -8.90 -4.52
CA LEU A 25 0.71 -9.63 -3.55
C LEU A 25 -0.48 -8.79 -3.11
N VAL A 26 -1.68 -9.35 -3.22
CA VAL A 26 -2.95 -8.75 -2.79
C VAL A 26 -3.74 -9.75 -1.95
N ASP A 27 -4.71 -9.27 -1.18
CA ASP A 27 -5.64 -10.15 -0.46
C ASP A 27 -6.42 -11.00 -1.49
N GLU A 28 -6.47 -12.31 -1.29
CA GLU A 28 -7.11 -13.22 -2.25
C GLU A 28 -8.58 -12.85 -2.54
N ARG A 29 -9.25 -12.27 -1.54
CA ARG A 29 -10.68 -11.94 -1.61
C ARG A 29 -10.98 -10.78 -2.56
N ILE A 30 -9.98 -9.96 -2.89
CA ILE A 30 -10.17 -8.74 -3.70
C ILE A 30 -9.74 -8.91 -5.16
N VAL A 31 -9.08 -10.03 -5.52
CA VAL A 31 -8.46 -10.22 -6.86
C VAL A 31 -9.48 -9.99 -7.98
N SER A 32 -10.64 -10.64 -7.91
CA SER A 32 -11.67 -10.53 -8.96
C SER A 32 -12.21 -9.10 -9.12
N GLU A 33 -12.38 -8.36 -8.03
CA GLU A 33 -12.88 -6.98 -8.08
C GLU A 33 -11.80 -6.00 -8.55
N LEU A 34 -10.54 -6.26 -8.19
CA LEU A 34 -9.39 -5.52 -8.71
C LEU A 34 -9.27 -5.69 -10.23
N ASP A 35 -9.34 -6.92 -10.73
CA ASP A 35 -9.30 -7.22 -12.17
C ASP A 35 -10.45 -6.53 -12.92
N LYS A 36 -11.65 -6.55 -12.34
CA LYS A 36 -12.81 -5.87 -12.90
C LYS A 36 -12.58 -4.36 -12.99
N MET A 37 -12.09 -3.73 -11.92
CA MET A 37 -11.80 -2.29 -11.90
C MET A 37 -10.76 -1.90 -12.97
N LEU A 38 -9.69 -2.69 -13.13
CA LEU A 38 -8.67 -2.43 -14.15
C LEU A 38 -9.25 -2.55 -15.57
N ASN A 39 -10.07 -3.58 -15.82
CA ASN A 39 -10.71 -3.80 -17.12
C ASN A 39 -11.74 -2.72 -17.45
N ASP A 40 -12.52 -2.26 -16.47
CA ASP A 40 -13.50 -1.20 -16.68
C ASP A 40 -12.81 0.13 -16.97
N GLY A 41 -11.70 0.44 -16.29
CA GLY A 41 -10.84 1.58 -16.66
C GLY A 41 -10.43 1.54 -18.13
N ILE A 42 -9.95 0.39 -18.62
CA ILE A 42 -9.54 0.24 -20.03
C ILE A 42 -10.71 0.50 -20.99
N LYS A 43 -11.91 0.01 -20.67
CA LYS A 43 -13.12 0.25 -21.49
C LYS A 43 -13.48 1.74 -21.57
N ASP A 44 -13.22 2.48 -20.49
CA ASP A 44 -13.43 3.92 -20.41
C ASP A 44 -12.23 4.74 -20.96
N GLY A 45 -11.21 4.07 -21.52
CA GLY A 45 -10.02 4.71 -22.09
C GLY A 45 -8.98 5.14 -21.04
N VAL A 46 -9.07 4.63 -19.81
CA VAL A 46 -8.16 4.92 -18.69
C VAL A 46 -7.29 3.70 -18.36
N SER A 47 -5.98 3.85 -18.47
CA SER A 47 -5.03 2.80 -18.07
C SER A 47 -4.58 2.99 -16.62
N LEU A 48 -4.97 2.07 -15.74
CA LEU A 48 -4.57 2.06 -14.33
C LEU A 48 -3.37 1.12 -14.11
N LEU A 49 -2.49 1.49 -13.16
CA LEU A 49 -1.33 0.69 -12.77
C LEU A 49 -1.32 0.49 -11.24
N ILE A 50 -0.99 -0.74 -10.82
CA ILE A 50 -0.72 -1.02 -9.41
C ILE A 50 0.71 -0.54 -9.11
N CYS A 51 0.83 0.52 -8.33
CA CYS A 51 2.13 1.06 -7.90
C CYS A 51 2.58 0.49 -6.56
N SER A 52 1.63 0.01 -5.75
CA SER A 52 1.91 -0.59 -4.44
C SER A 52 0.71 -1.42 -3.97
N ALA A 53 0.98 -2.46 -3.19
CA ALA A 53 -0.02 -3.40 -2.69
C ALA A 53 0.32 -3.84 -1.25
N CYS A 54 0.19 -5.13 -0.92
CA CYS A 54 0.59 -5.65 0.40
C CYS A 54 2.08 -5.36 0.69
N ARG A 55 2.37 -4.95 1.93
CA ARG A 55 3.73 -4.62 2.40
C ARG A 55 4.02 -5.38 3.69
N SER A 56 5.26 -5.81 3.84
CA SER A 56 5.79 -6.24 5.14
C SER A 56 5.96 -5.03 6.06
N ILE A 57 6.02 -5.28 7.37
CA ILE A 57 6.39 -4.27 8.37
C ILE A 57 7.74 -3.65 8.03
N GLU A 58 8.73 -4.47 7.65
CA GLU A 58 10.05 -3.99 7.24
C GLU A 58 9.98 -3.00 6.07
N LYS A 59 9.21 -3.32 5.01
CA LYS A 59 9.07 -2.41 3.87
C LYS A 59 8.35 -1.12 4.26
N GLN A 60 7.32 -1.20 5.10
CA GLN A 60 6.60 -0.02 5.56
C GLN A 60 7.49 0.89 6.44
N THR A 61 8.30 0.31 7.32
CA THR A 61 9.28 1.04 8.14
C THR A 61 10.36 1.71 7.29
N ALA A 62 10.89 1.02 6.28
CA ALA A 62 11.86 1.60 5.38
C ALA A 62 11.29 2.82 4.64
N LEU A 63 10.08 2.69 4.06
CA LEU A 63 9.42 3.79 3.37
C LEU A 63 9.15 4.99 4.29
N PHE A 64 8.77 4.74 5.53
CA PHE A 64 8.57 5.80 6.52
C PHE A 64 9.88 6.53 6.84
N ASN A 65 10.97 5.80 7.06
CA ASN A 65 12.28 6.40 7.34
C ASN A 65 12.82 7.20 6.14
N ASP A 66 12.60 6.71 4.92
CA ASP A 66 12.96 7.41 3.69
C ASP A 66 12.18 8.75 3.59
N GLN A 67 10.88 8.73 3.88
CA GLN A 67 10.03 9.93 3.90
C GLN A 67 10.51 10.94 4.95
N VAL A 68 10.75 10.51 6.20
CA VAL A 68 11.26 11.37 7.27
C VAL A 68 12.62 11.99 6.89
N SER A 69 13.47 11.22 6.20
CA SER A 69 14.78 11.72 5.78
C SER A 69 14.64 12.78 4.68
N GLY A 70 13.76 12.56 3.70
CA GLY A 70 13.47 13.56 2.67
C GLY A 70 12.95 14.88 3.25
N HIS A 71 12.01 14.82 4.20
CA HIS A 71 11.53 16.03 4.87
C HIS A 71 12.66 16.77 5.63
N LYS A 72 13.58 16.06 6.27
CA LYS A 72 14.73 16.70 6.93
C LYS A 72 15.67 17.38 5.94
N GLU A 73 15.88 16.78 4.76
CA GLU A 73 16.67 17.37 3.68
C GLU A 73 16.02 18.66 3.14
N GLU A 74 14.69 18.75 3.17
CA GLU A 74 13.92 19.96 2.86
C GLU A 74 13.99 21.03 3.98
N GLY A 75 14.65 20.74 5.10
CA GLY A 75 14.89 21.68 6.20
C GLY A 75 13.84 21.65 7.32
N LEU A 76 12.93 20.67 7.31
CA LEU A 76 11.93 20.52 8.37
C LEU A 76 12.60 20.09 9.69
N SER A 77 12.04 20.56 10.82
CA SER A 77 12.44 20.07 12.14
C SER A 77 12.11 18.59 12.31
N LYS A 78 12.66 17.95 13.36
CA LYS A 78 12.43 16.52 13.59
C LYS A 78 10.95 16.21 13.83
N GLU A 79 10.26 17.07 14.56
CA GLU A 79 8.85 16.94 14.90
C GLU A 79 7.96 17.14 13.67
N GLU A 80 8.32 18.04 12.76
CA GLU A 80 7.58 18.28 11.51
C GLU A 80 7.86 17.21 10.45
N ALA A 81 9.01 16.55 10.51
CA ALA A 81 9.39 15.51 9.56
C ALA A 81 8.71 14.16 9.79
N ILE A 82 8.09 13.94 10.97
CA ILE A 82 7.49 12.67 11.44
C ILE A 82 5.98 12.65 11.27
#